data_AF-A0A2E7PH74-F1
#
_entry.id   AF-A0A2E7PH74-F1
#
_cell.length_a   1.000
_cell.length_b   1.000
_cell.length_c   1.000
_cell.angle_alpha   90.00
_cell.angle_beta   90.00
_cell.angle_gamma   90.00
#
_symmetry.space_group_name_H-M   'P 1'
#
loop_
_entity.id
_entity.type
_entity.pdbx_description
1 polymer ?
#
loop_
_entity_poly.entity_id
_entity_poly.type
_entity_poly.pdbx_seq_one_letter_code
_entity_poly.pdbx_strand_id
1 'polypeptide(L)'
;MTLLSRIFRSESLLYVLWANELIRLIWAPQALQAASGWLMIAYAALSLRHVRSGTLILCLPLASIAAILATLFNQWSRVLAGFENAAVFMAFFGSIVLLRALADRRREISTARSLFDGLRPDQTNGAFLVGAHLIGSILVVGVMAILAPILKNDADDTVRRRAAEASQRGMCLAPLWSPFWVASAFATQQIPNVPAWEIMALGLCMAAIGLVTSHAIYARGVGFPDLWNALKGFAPILPAVALCALMIAALSGLAGLGTLKALIATVPILALLT
;
A
#
# COMPACT_ATOMS: atom_id res chain seq x y z
N MET A 1 -8.09 -26.16 -23.12
CA MET A 1 -8.11 -24.96 -22.24
C MET A 1 -8.48 -23.76 -23.11
N THR A 2 -9.74 -23.31 -23.04
CA THR A 2 -10.37 -22.38 -23.99
C THR A 2 -9.99 -20.92 -23.72
N LEU A 3 -9.93 -20.10 -24.76
CA LEU A 3 -9.59 -18.66 -24.71
C LEU A 3 -10.38 -17.89 -23.63
N LEU A 4 -11.63 -18.29 -23.38
CA LEU A 4 -12.51 -17.75 -22.33
C LEU A 4 -11.93 -17.87 -20.91
N SER A 5 -11.24 -18.97 -20.59
CA SER A 5 -10.70 -19.18 -19.23
C SER A 5 -9.42 -18.38 -18.96
N ARG A 6 -8.74 -17.90 -20.01
CA ARG A 6 -7.67 -16.91 -19.87
C ARG A 6 -8.22 -15.51 -19.65
N ILE A 7 -9.31 -15.14 -20.33
CA ILE A 7 -9.95 -13.83 -20.19
C ILE A 7 -10.59 -13.68 -18.79
N PHE A 8 -11.21 -14.73 -18.25
CA PHE A 8 -11.85 -14.74 -16.92
C PHE A 8 -10.89 -14.93 -15.73
N ARG A 9 -9.58 -14.71 -15.89
CA ARG A 9 -8.69 -14.60 -14.74
C ARG A 9 -8.95 -13.29 -14.01
N SER A 10 -8.94 -13.33 -12.67
CA SER A 10 -9.06 -12.15 -11.81
C SER A 10 -8.03 -11.06 -12.15
N GLU A 11 -6.89 -11.46 -12.69
CA GLU A 11 -5.81 -10.61 -13.19
C GLU A 11 -6.26 -9.67 -14.34
N SER A 12 -7.01 -10.19 -15.31
CA SER A 12 -7.53 -9.41 -16.43
C SER A 12 -8.54 -8.36 -15.96
N LEU A 13 -9.42 -8.76 -15.03
CA LEU A 13 -10.39 -7.85 -14.43
C LEU A 13 -9.72 -6.76 -13.61
N LEU A 14 -8.66 -7.09 -12.87
CA LEU A 14 -7.84 -6.11 -12.16
C LEU A 14 -7.23 -5.09 -13.12
N TYR A 15 -6.73 -5.52 -14.28
CA TYR A 15 -6.19 -4.61 -15.30
C TYR A 15 -7.26 -3.67 -15.86
N VAL A 16 -8.44 -4.20 -16.20
CA VAL A 16 -9.56 -3.38 -16.70
C VAL A 16 -10.02 -2.39 -15.64
N LEU A 17 -10.17 -2.82 -14.39
CA LEU A 17 -10.53 -1.94 -13.27
C LEU A 17 -9.48 -0.85 -13.05
N TRP A 18 -8.19 -1.20 -13.14
CA TRP A 18 -7.09 -0.25 -13.02
C TRP A 18 -7.12 0.81 -14.13
N ALA A 19 -7.21 0.38 -15.39
CA ALA A 19 -7.30 1.28 -16.54
C ALA A 19 -8.55 2.17 -16.46
N ASN A 20 -9.68 1.59 -16.06
CA ASN A 20 -10.93 2.32 -15.91
C ASN A 20 -10.81 3.45 -14.87
N GLU A 21 -10.25 3.16 -13.70
CA GLU A 21 -10.05 4.18 -12.67
C GLU A 21 -9.05 5.26 -13.11
N LEU A 22 -7.98 4.91 -13.82
CA LEU A 22 -7.06 5.92 -14.38
C LEU A 22 -7.76 6.90 -15.32
N ILE A 23 -8.64 6.39 -16.19
CA ILE A 23 -9.45 7.23 -17.09
C ILE A 23 -10.43 8.10 -16.28
N ARG A 24 -11.06 7.52 -15.23
CA ARG A 24 -11.97 8.25 -14.33
C ARG A 24 -11.28 9.36 -13.54
N LEU A 25 -9.98 9.25 -13.26
CA LEU A 25 -9.21 10.32 -12.62
C LEU A 25 -9.12 11.58 -13.48
N ILE A 26 -9.22 11.46 -14.81
CA ILE A 26 -9.09 12.57 -15.76
C ILE A 26 -10.46 13.11 -16.19
N TRP A 27 -11.39 12.23 -16.58
CA TRP A 27 -12.64 12.64 -17.23
C TRP A 27 -13.92 12.33 -16.44
N ALA A 28 -13.82 11.61 -15.31
CA ALA A 28 -14.92 11.22 -14.43
C ALA A 28 -16.28 10.87 -15.10
N PRO A 29 -16.34 10.08 -16.21
CA PRO A 29 -17.61 9.81 -16.88
C PRO A 29 -18.47 8.84 -16.07
N GLN A 30 -19.77 9.14 -15.97
CA GLN A 30 -20.73 8.38 -15.15
C GLN A 30 -20.89 6.92 -15.61
N ALA A 31 -20.78 6.65 -16.92
CA ALA A 31 -20.85 5.30 -17.47
C ALA A 31 -19.71 4.40 -16.97
N LEU A 32 -18.49 4.95 -16.83
CA LEU A 32 -17.34 4.21 -16.32
C LEU A 32 -17.45 3.93 -14.81
N GLN A 33 -18.10 4.82 -14.07
CA GLN A 33 -18.38 4.60 -12.65
C GLN A 33 -19.31 3.39 -12.44
N ALA A 34 -20.44 3.35 -13.15
CA ALA A 34 -21.34 2.21 -13.08
C ALA A 34 -20.65 0.90 -13.53
N ALA A 35 -19.83 0.97 -14.59
CA ALA A 35 -19.04 -0.16 -15.04
C ALA A 35 -18.05 -0.65 -13.95
N SER A 36 -17.37 0.25 -13.25
CA SER A 36 -16.49 -0.09 -12.11
C SER A 36 -17.23 -0.85 -11.02
N GLY A 37 -18.45 -0.45 -10.67
CA GLY A 37 -19.27 -1.15 -9.67
C GLY A 37 -19.54 -2.61 -10.06
N TRP A 38 -20.01 -2.84 -11.28
CA TRP A 38 -20.28 -4.20 -11.77
C TRP A 38 -19.03 -5.05 -11.92
N LEU A 39 -17.94 -4.48 -12.45
CA LEU A 39 -16.65 -5.17 -12.58
C LEU A 39 -16.08 -5.54 -11.20
N MET A 40 -16.27 -4.69 -10.18
CA MET A 40 -15.84 -4.97 -8.82
C MET A 40 -16.66 -6.09 -8.17
N ILE A 41 -17.98 -6.13 -8.39
CA ILE A 41 -18.84 -7.25 -7.96
C ILE A 41 -18.37 -8.56 -8.61
N ALA A 42 -18.14 -8.55 -9.93
CA ALA A 42 -17.64 -9.72 -10.64
C ALA A 42 -16.27 -10.18 -10.11
N TYR A 43 -15.34 -9.25 -9.88
CA TYR A 43 -14.04 -9.53 -9.29
C TYR A 43 -14.17 -10.15 -7.89
N ALA A 44 -15.01 -9.58 -7.02
CA ALA A 44 -15.25 -10.10 -5.69
C ALA A 44 -15.82 -11.52 -5.74
N ALA A 45 -16.83 -11.76 -6.58
CA ALA A 45 -17.46 -13.08 -6.74
C ALA A 45 -16.47 -14.16 -7.22
N LEU A 46 -15.60 -13.82 -8.18
CA LEU A 46 -14.55 -14.73 -8.66
C LEU A 46 -13.45 -14.94 -7.62
N SER A 47 -13.17 -13.92 -6.80
CA SER A 47 -12.12 -13.97 -5.79
C SER A 47 -12.52 -14.80 -4.57
N LEU A 48 -13.82 -14.89 -4.24
CA LEU A 48 -14.33 -15.66 -3.07
C LEU A 48 -13.77 -17.08 -2.97
N ARG A 49 -13.55 -17.76 -4.09
CA ARG A 49 -13.00 -19.14 -4.13
C ARG A 49 -11.54 -19.24 -3.67
N HIS A 50 -10.81 -18.13 -3.70
CA HIS A 50 -9.39 -18.05 -3.37
C HIS A 50 -9.14 -17.36 -2.01
N VAL A 51 -10.19 -16.85 -1.36
CA VAL A 51 -10.07 -16.16 -0.07
C VAL A 51 -9.80 -17.15 1.04
N ARG A 52 -8.83 -16.84 1.92
CA ARG A 52 -8.53 -17.64 3.11
C ARG A 52 -9.70 -17.58 4.11
N SER A 53 -9.97 -18.68 4.80
CA SER A 53 -11.07 -18.77 5.79
C SER A 53 -11.01 -17.67 6.86
N GLY A 54 -9.82 -17.25 7.29
CA GLY A 54 -9.66 -16.14 8.24
C GLY A 54 -10.19 -14.81 7.73
N THR A 55 -10.03 -14.52 6.43
CA THR A 55 -10.58 -13.31 5.81
C THR A 55 -12.11 -13.39 5.71
N LEU A 56 -12.67 -14.58 5.43
CA LEU A 56 -14.11 -14.78 5.40
C LEU A 56 -14.77 -14.52 6.76
N ILE A 57 -14.12 -14.90 7.87
CA ILE A 57 -14.61 -14.64 9.23
C ILE A 57 -14.76 -13.14 9.50
N LEU A 58 -13.87 -12.30 8.94
CA LEU A 58 -13.96 -10.84 9.07
C LEU A 58 -14.96 -10.23 8.10
N CYS A 59 -15.00 -10.71 6.85
CA CYS A 59 -15.83 -10.13 5.80
C CYS A 59 -17.31 -10.52 5.91
N LEU A 60 -17.64 -11.75 6.31
CA LEU A 60 -19.03 -12.23 6.34
C LEU A 60 -19.91 -11.43 7.31
N PRO A 61 -19.50 -11.15 8.57
CA PRO A 61 -20.32 -10.33 9.46
C PRO A 61 -20.55 -8.92 8.91
N LEU A 62 -19.51 -8.29 8.33
CA LEU A 62 -19.63 -6.96 7.73
C LEU A 62 -20.56 -6.96 6.52
N ALA A 63 -20.46 -7.97 5.66
CA ALA A 63 -21.35 -8.15 4.51
C ALA A 63 -22.80 -8.38 4.95
N SER A 64 -23.02 -9.20 5.99
CA SER A 64 -24.34 -9.43 6.57
C SER A 64 -24.92 -8.15 7.15
N ILE A 65 -24.15 -7.37 7.91
CA ILE A 65 -24.59 -6.07 8.45
C ILE A 65 -24.96 -5.11 7.30
N ALA A 66 -24.12 -5.01 6.27
CA ALA A 66 -24.40 -4.18 5.11
C ALA A 66 -25.70 -4.60 4.39
N ALA A 67 -25.93 -5.90 4.21
CA ALA A 67 -27.14 -6.43 3.59
C ALA A 67 -28.40 -6.20 4.44
N ILE A 68 -28.30 -6.38 5.76
CA ILE A 68 -29.39 -6.09 6.71
C ILE A 68 -29.76 -4.61 6.64
N LEU A 69 -28.78 -3.71 6.74
CA LEU A 69 -29.00 -2.27 6.65
C LEU A 69 -29.58 -1.86 5.29
N ALA A 70 -29.06 -2.43 4.19
CA ALA A 70 -29.58 -2.16 2.84
C ALA A 70 -31.05 -2.57 2.70
N THR A 71 -31.44 -3.69 3.32
CA THR A 71 -32.82 -4.19 3.31
C THR A 71 -33.73 -3.33 4.20
N LEU A 72 -33.32 -3.07 5.44
CA LEU A 72 -34.11 -2.29 6.41
C LEU A 72 -34.40 -0.86 5.95
N PHE A 73 -33.44 -0.22 5.29
CA PHE A 73 -33.57 1.15 4.81
C PHE A 73 -33.93 1.26 3.31
N ASN A 74 -34.09 0.13 2.61
CA ASN A 74 -34.30 0.05 1.16
C ASN A 74 -33.24 0.84 0.35
N GLN A 75 -31.97 0.68 0.71
CA GLN A 75 -30.83 1.42 0.16
C GLN A 75 -29.85 0.51 -0.61
N TRP A 76 -30.36 -0.44 -1.41
CA TRP A 76 -29.50 -1.32 -2.23
C TRP A 76 -28.62 -0.56 -3.24
N SER A 77 -29.07 0.61 -3.70
CA SER A 77 -28.27 1.52 -4.52
C SER A 77 -26.98 1.97 -3.81
N ARG A 78 -27.00 2.11 -2.48
CA ARG A 78 -25.80 2.47 -1.70
C ARG A 78 -24.80 1.32 -1.61
N VAL A 79 -25.26 0.07 -1.69
CA VAL A 79 -24.36 -1.10 -1.78
C VAL A 79 -23.61 -1.07 -3.10
N LEU A 80 -24.30 -0.81 -4.22
CA LEU A 80 -23.66 -0.66 -5.52
C LEU A 80 -22.69 0.52 -5.53
N ALA A 81 -23.09 1.69 -5.00
CA ALA A 81 -22.18 2.83 -4.84
C ALA A 81 -20.96 2.49 -3.96
N GLY A 82 -21.12 1.62 -2.96
CA GLY A 82 -20.01 1.07 -2.18
C GLY A 82 -19.01 0.31 -3.04
N PHE A 83 -19.47 -0.54 -3.96
CA PHE A 83 -18.59 -1.24 -4.92
C PHE A 83 -17.94 -0.27 -5.91
N GLU A 84 -18.67 0.72 -6.41
CA GLU A 84 -18.13 1.78 -7.30
C GLU A 84 -17.01 2.58 -6.61
N ASN A 85 -17.20 2.92 -5.34
CA ASN A 85 -16.21 3.61 -4.52
C ASN A 85 -15.02 2.69 -4.20
N ALA A 86 -15.26 1.40 -3.97
CA ALA A 86 -14.21 0.45 -3.66
C ALA A 86 -13.29 0.17 -4.86
N ALA A 87 -13.73 0.40 -6.10
CA ALA A 87 -12.94 0.17 -7.31
C ALA A 87 -11.59 0.92 -7.29
N VAL A 88 -11.50 2.06 -6.59
CA VAL A 88 -10.23 2.78 -6.37
C VAL A 88 -9.15 1.90 -5.70
N PHE A 89 -9.54 0.99 -4.80
CA PHE A 89 -8.60 0.06 -4.16
C PHE A 89 -8.06 -0.97 -5.15
N MET A 90 -8.83 -1.34 -6.17
CA MET A 90 -8.35 -2.24 -7.23
C MET A 90 -7.32 -1.54 -8.11
N ALA A 91 -7.55 -0.27 -8.43
CA ALA A 91 -6.56 0.53 -9.11
C ALA A 91 -5.29 0.77 -8.26
N PHE A 92 -5.45 0.86 -6.94
CA PHE A 92 -4.30 0.84 -6.04
C PHE A 92 -3.50 -0.46 -6.12
N PHE A 93 -4.16 -1.63 -6.05
CA PHE A 93 -3.47 -2.92 -6.19
C PHE A 93 -2.81 -3.09 -7.56
N GLY A 94 -3.46 -2.68 -8.65
CA GLY A 94 -2.87 -2.68 -9.98
C GLY A 94 -1.61 -1.80 -10.05
N SER A 95 -1.63 -0.65 -9.39
CA SER A 95 -0.47 0.23 -9.27
C SER A 95 0.67 -0.41 -8.46
N ILE A 96 0.37 -1.16 -7.39
CA ILE A 96 1.38 -1.93 -6.66
C ILE A 96 2.03 -3.01 -7.55
N VAL A 97 1.23 -3.73 -8.35
CA VAL A 97 1.75 -4.75 -9.27
C VAL A 97 2.69 -4.11 -10.30
N LEU A 98 2.30 -2.98 -10.88
CA LEU A 98 3.15 -2.21 -11.78
C LEU A 98 4.43 -1.74 -11.09
N LEU A 99 4.30 -1.13 -9.90
CA LEU A 99 5.44 -0.67 -9.11
C LEU A 99 6.43 -1.80 -8.82
N ARG A 100 5.93 -3.00 -8.46
CA ARG A 100 6.76 -4.18 -8.22
C ARG A 100 7.50 -4.61 -9.49
N ALA A 101 6.79 -4.72 -10.60
CA ALA A 101 7.37 -5.12 -11.88
C ALA A 101 8.47 -4.16 -12.36
N LEU A 102 8.32 -2.86 -12.05
CA LEU A 102 9.32 -1.84 -12.34
C LEU A 102 10.50 -1.90 -11.37
N ALA A 103 10.22 -2.02 -10.07
CA ALA A 103 11.25 -2.10 -9.03
C ALA A 103 12.23 -3.25 -9.27
N ASP A 104 11.73 -4.42 -9.67
CA ASP A 104 12.56 -5.59 -10.00
C ASP A 104 13.59 -5.33 -11.12
N ARG A 105 13.38 -4.31 -11.96
CA ARG A 105 14.24 -3.98 -13.11
C ARG A 105 15.11 -2.74 -12.89
N ARG A 106 14.94 -2.05 -11.76
CA ARG A 106 15.59 -0.75 -11.49
C ARG A 106 17.01 -0.94 -10.97
N ARG A 107 17.93 -0.11 -11.48
CA ARG A 107 19.35 -0.13 -11.06
C ARG A 107 19.50 0.26 -9.60
N GLU A 108 18.65 1.14 -9.11
CA GLU A 108 18.58 1.60 -7.72
C GLU A 108 18.31 0.44 -6.77
N ILE A 109 17.40 -0.46 -7.14
CA ILE A 109 17.05 -1.66 -6.36
C ILE A 109 18.19 -2.67 -6.40
N SER A 110 18.83 -2.87 -7.55
CA SER A 110 20.03 -3.71 -7.65
C SER A 110 21.18 -3.16 -6.79
N THR A 111 21.38 -1.84 -6.80
CA THR A 111 22.40 -1.17 -5.98
C THR A 111 22.08 -1.30 -4.50
N ALA A 112 20.83 -1.04 -4.09
CA ALA A 112 20.38 -1.26 -2.73
C ALA A 112 20.62 -2.71 -2.29
N ARG A 113 20.19 -3.69 -3.10
CA ARG A 113 20.42 -5.12 -2.82
C ARG A 113 21.90 -5.42 -2.54
N SER A 114 22.81 -4.91 -3.36
CA SER A 114 24.27 -5.10 -3.14
C SER A 114 24.77 -4.51 -1.82
N LEU A 115 24.19 -3.41 -1.34
CA LEU A 115 24.52 -2.82 -0.04
C LEU A 115 23.99 -3.65 1.13
N PHE A 116 22.93 -4.44 0.90
CA PHE A 116 22.37 -5.37 1.89
C PHE A 116 23.05 -6.73 1.90
N ASP A 117 23.79 -7.12 0.85
CA ASP A 117 24.38 -8.46 0.73
C ASP A 117 25.39 -8.79 1.82
N GLY A 118 26.10 -7.78 2.35
CA GLY A 118 27.09 -7.91 3.42
C GLY A 118 26.53 -7.78 4.83
N LEU A 119 25.23 -7.54 5.00
CA LEU A 119 24.62 -7.31 6.32
C LEU A 119 24.18 -8.62 6.98
N ARG A 120 24.26 -8.66 8.32
CA ARG A 120 23.69 -9.76 9.11
C ARG A 120 22.16 -9.75 9.00
N PRO A 121 21.47 -10.90 9.08
CA PRO A 121 20.00 -10.95 9.03
C PRO A 121 19.31 -10.00 10.02
N ASP A 122 19.85 -9.84 11.23
CA ASP A 122 19.28 -8.95 12.24
C ASP A 122 19.43 -7.46 11.87
N GLN A 123 20.54 -7.09 11.23
CA GLN A 123 20.76 -5.72 10.72
C GLN A 123 19.78 -5.43 9.58
N THR A 124 19.59 -6.39 8.67
CA THR A 124 18.59 -6.31 7.61
C THR A 124 17.18 -6.18 8.18
N ASN A 125 16.82 -6.95 9.21
CA ASN A 125 15.52 -6.86 9.86
C ASN A 125 15.31 -5.49 10.53
N GLY A 126 16.33 -4.95 11.21
CA GLY A 126 16.27 -3.61 11.80
C GLY A 126 16.10 -2.51 10.74
N ALA A 127 16.84 -2.60 9.64
CA ALA A 127 16.65 -1.70 8.50
C ALA A 127 15.26 -1.87 7.87
N PHE A 128 14.75 -3.08 7.71
CA PHE A 128 13.42 -3.33 7.13
C PHE A 128 12.30 -2.82 8.05
N LEU A 129 12.45 -2.89 9.37
CA LEU A 129 11.53 -2.28 10.33
C LEU A 129 11.41 -0.77 10.09
N VAL A 130 12.53 -0.05 10.08
CA VAL A 130 12.53 1.41 9.92
C VAL A 130 12.23 1.81 8.47
N GLY A 131 12.77 1.09 7.49
CA GLY A 131 12.55 1.32 6.07
C GLY A 131 11.10 1.11 5.66
N ALA A 132 10.44 0.04 6.16
CA ALA A 132 9.02 -0.16 5.95
C ALA A 132 8.17 0.93 6.61
N HIS A 133 8.59 1.46 7.76
CA HIS A 133 7.93 2.61 8.39
C HIS A 133 8.08 3.89 7.54
N LEU A 134 9.31 4.27 7.19
CA LEU A 134 9.60 5.53 6.50
C LEU A 134 9.09 5.50 5.06
N ILE A 135 9.43 4.47 4.28
CA ILE A 135 9.00 4.37 2.88
C ILE A 135 7.50 4.03 2.82
N GLY A 136 7.01 3.18 3.72
CA GLY A 136 5.58 2.84 3.82
C GLY A 136 4.71 3.98 4.35
N SER A 137 5.29 5.00 4.99
CA SER A 137 4.58 6.24 5.28
C SER A 137 4.09 6.91 4.00
N ILE A 138 4.82 6.78 2.88
CA ILE A 138 4.44 7.38 1.59
C ILE A 138 3.74 6.35 0.69
N LEU A 139 4.35 5.17 0.53
CA LEU A 139 3.89 4.15 -0.43
C LEU A 139 2.82 3.20 0.13
N VAL A 140 2.45 3.34 1.41
CA VAL A 140 1.47 2.49 2.09
C VAL A 140 1.87 1.01 1.91
N VAL A 141 0.95 0.14 1.47
CA VAL A 141 1.22 -1.29 1.22
C VAL A 141 2.22 -1.50 0.07
N GLY A 142 2.37 -0.51 -0.82
CA GLY A 142 3.30 -0.54 -1.94
C GLY A 142 4.77 -0.64 -1.54
N VAL A 143 5.14 -0.30 -0.30
CA VAL A 143 6.52 -0.48 0.18
C VAL A 143 7.01 -1.93 0.09
N MET A 144 6.12 -2.91 0.20
CA MET A 144 6.51 -4.33 0.07
C MET A 144 6.95 -4.69 -1.34
N ALA A 145 6.46 -3.98 -2.36
CA ALA A 145 6.93 -4.12 -3.73
C ALA A 145 8.38 -3.63 -3.91
N ILE A 146 8.83 -2.72 -3.04
CA ILE A 146 10.19 -2.15 -3.03
C ILE A 146 11.12 -2.98 -2.14
N LEU A 147 10.66 -3.42 -0.97
CA LEU A 147 11.49 -4.14 0.00
C LEU A 147 11.69 -5.61 -0.37
N ALA A 148 10.67 -6.28 -0.94
CA ALA A 148 10.78 -7.70 -1.25
C ALA A 148 11.94 -8.03 -2.22
N PRO A 149 12.20 -7.24 -3.27
CA PRO A 149 13.34 -7.45 -4.17
C PRO A 149 14.70 -7.08 -3.56
N ILE A 150 14.78 -6.44 -2.39
CA ILE A 150 16.07 -6.15 -1.74
C ILE A 150 16.58 -7.39 -1.02
N LEU A 151 15.68 -8.27 -0.59
CA LEU A 151 16.06 -9.53 0.04
C LEU A 151 16.74 -10.46 -0.98
N LYS A 152 17.72 -11.24 -0.53
CA LYS A 152 18.44 -12.20 -1.39
C LYS A 152 17.45 -13.19 -2.02
N ASN A 153 17.65 -13.50 -3.30
CA ASN A 153 16.77 -14.40 -4.05
C ASN A 153 16.76 -15.84 -3.48
N ASP A 154 17.87 -16.25 -2.87
CA ASP A 154 18.11 -17.56 -2.27
C ASP A 154 17.96 -17.54 -0.74
N ALA A 155 17.40 -16.46 -0.16
CA ALA A 155 17.17 -16.40 1.27
C ALA A 155 16.20 -17.50 1.73
N ASP A 156 16.59 -18.24 2.77
CA ASP A 156 15.75 -19.25 3.41
C ASP A 156 14.39 -18.67 3.87
N ASP A 157 13.35 -19.51 3.85
CA ASP A 157 11.99 -19.10 4.24
C ASP A 157 11.91 -18.50 5.65
N THR A 158 12.79 -18.92 6.56
CA THR A 158 12.87 -18.36 7.91
C THR A 158 13.35 -16.90 7.90
N VAL A 159 14.35 -16.58 7.07
CA VAL A 159 14.86 -15.22 6.87
C VAL A 159 13.81 -14.36 6.19
N ARG A 160 13.18 -14.88 5.13
CA ARG A 160 12.08 -14.19 4.42
C ARG A 160 10.93 -13.86 5.35
N ARG A 161 10.53 -14.80 6.20
CA ARG A 161 9.49 -14.60 7.21
C ARG A 161 9.89 -13.51 8.21
N ARG A 162 11.10 -13.56 8.78
CA ARG A 162 11.56 -12.55 9.75
C ARG A 162 11.60 -11.14 9.14
N ALA A 163 12.10 -11.01 7.92
CA ALA A 163 12.12 -9.74 7.19
C ALA A 163 10.70 -9.21 6.93
N ALA A 164 9.75 -10.09 6.55
CA ALA A 164 8.35 -9.74 6.38
C ALA A 164 7.69 -9.30 7.69
N GLU A 165 7.92 -10.02 8.80
CA GLU A 165 7.40 -9.66 10.11
C GLU A 165 7.99 -8.31 10.60
N ALA A 166 9.28 -8.07 10.40
CA ALA A 166 9.93 -6.80 10.75
C ALA A 166 9.34 -5.64 9.94
N SER A 167 9.19 -5.84 8.62
CA SER A 167 8.55 -4.86 7.73
C SER A 167 7.10 -4.59 8.14
N GLN A 168 6.35 -5.62 8.51
CA GLN A 168 4.96 -5.49 8.95
C GLN A 168 4.86 -4.64 10.23
N ARG A 169 5.74 -4.88 11.22
CA ARG A 169 5.78 -4.06 12.44
C ARG A 169 6.02 -2.58 12.12
N GLY A 170 6.96 -2.29 11.23
CA GLY A 170 7.27 -0.92 10.79
C GLY A 170 6.11 -0.26 10.05
N MET A 171 5.50 -1.01 9.13
CA MET A 171 4.35 -0.55 8.36
C MET A 171 3.15 -0.25 9.27
N CYS A 172 2.88 -1.06 10.30
CA CYS A 172 1.79 -0.81 11.24
C CYS A 172 1.93 0.50 12.02
N LEU A 173 3.13 1.09 12.10
CA LEU A 173 3.38 2.37 12.76
C LEU A 173 3.21 3.58 11.82
N ALA A 174 3.30 3.37 10.50
CA ALA A 174 3.16 4.44 9.52
C ALA A 174 1.78 5.14 9.52
N PRO A 175 0.63 4.44 9.67
CA PRO A 175 -0.69 5.06 9.73
C PRO A 175 -0.88 6.04 10.90
N LEU A 176 -0.04 5.94 11.95
CA LEU A 176 -0.20 6.78 13.14
C LEU A 176 0.01 8.26 12.83
N TRP A 177 0.86 8.59 11.85
CA TRP A 177 1.28 9.97 11.59
C TRP A 177 1.21 10.38 10.12
N SER A 178 1.23 9.42 9.20
CA SER A 178 1.37 9.76 7.79
C SER A 178 0.07 10.31 7.19
N PRO A 179 0.12 11.46 6.48
CA PRO A 179 -1.03 12.02 5.79
C PRO A 179 -1.43 11.19 4.55
N PHE A 180 -0.59 10.23 4.15
CA PHE A 180 -0.85 9.38 2.99
C PHE A 180 -1.76 8.19 3.29
N TRP A 181 -2.07 7.96 4.57
CA TRP A 181 -2.93 6.87 5.01
C TRP A 181 -4.37 7.33 5.21
N VAL A 182 -5.32 6.45 4.86
CA VAL A 182 -6.76 6.68 5.05
C VAL A 182 -7.10 7.05 6.49
N ALA A 183 -6.39 6.49 7.47
CA ALA A 183 -6.56 6.80 8.89
C ALA A 183 -6.36 8.29 9.21
N SER A 184 -5.39 8.96 8.57
CA SER A 184 -5.12 10.39 8.79
C SER A 184 -6.21 11.27 8.19
N ALA A 185 -6.67 10.96 6.98
CA ALA A 185 -7.80 11.64 6.35
C ALA A 185 -9.08 11.49 7.18
N PHE A 186 -9.32 10.31 7.74
CA PHE A 186 -10.46 10.08 8.62
C PHE A 186 -10.36 10.87 9.94
N ALA A 187 -9.19 10.84 10.60
CA ALA A 187 -8.98 11.55 11.86
C ALA A 187 -9.18 13.07 11.71
N THR A 188 -8.62 13.66 10.66
CA THR A 188 -8.75 15.11 10.37
C THR A 188 -10.19 15.53 10.04
N GLN A 189 -10.99 14.65 9.43
CA GLN A 189 -12.41 14.90 9.19
C GLN A 189 -13.27 14.85 10.46
N GLN A 190 -12.93 13.97 11.41
CA GLN A 190 -13.70 13.83 12.65
C GLN A 190 -13.35 14.90 13.69
N ILE A 191 -12.19 15.53 13.57
CA ILE A 191 -11.71 16.56 14.50
C ILE A 191 -11.27 17.81 13.72
N PRO A 192 -12.21 18.51 13.04
CA PRO A 192 -11.87 19.58 12.10
C PRO A 192 -11.25 20.82 12.77
N ASN A 193 -11.41 20.97 14.08
CA ASN A 193 -10.88 22.09 14.85
C ASN A 193 -9.42 21.90 15.27
N VAL A 194 -8.83 20.73 15.03
CA VAL A 194 -7.42 20.45 15.34
C VAL A 194 -6.60 20.51 14.06
N PRO A 195 -5.56 21.35 13.98
CA PRO A 195 -4.66 21.36 12.84
C PRO A 195 -4.06 19.98 12.58
N ALA A 196 -4.00 19.57 11.30
CA ALA A 196 -3.52 18.24 10.92
C ALA A 196 -2.09 17.95 11.44
N TRP A 197 -1.22 18.97 11.50
CA TRP A 197 0.15 18.80 11.97
C TRP A 197 0.24 18.38 13.44
N GLU A 198 -0.73 18.77 14.29
CA GLU A 198 -0.77 18.38 15.71
C GLU A 198 -1.05 16.88 15.85
N ILE A 199 -2.04 16.38 15.09
CA ILE A 199 -2.38 14.96 15.02
C ILE A 199 -1.18 14.17 14.50
N MET A 200 -0.53 14.66 13.44
CA MET A 200 0.66 14.04 12.85
C MET A 200 1.84 14.02 13.83
N ALA A 201 2.11 15.11 14.54
CA ALA A 201 3.20 15.19 15.51
C ALA A 201 3.01 14.20 16.66
N LEU A 202 1.81 14.13 17.23
CA LEU A 202 1.46 13.15 18.26
C LEU A 202 1.63 11.71 17.74
N GLY A 203 1.11 11.44 16.55
CA GLY A 203 1.27 10.16 15.87
C GLY A 203 2.73 9.77 15.66
N LEU A 204 3.57 10.74 15.32
CA LEU A 204 5.01 10.52 15.08
C LEU A 204 5.72 10.19 16.39
N CYS A 205 5.37 10.83 17.50
CA CYS A 205 5.85 10.46 18.83
C CYS A 205 5.45 9.02 19.19
N MET A 206 4.21 8.63 18.95
CA MET A 206 3.74 7.26 19.19
C MET A 206 4.46 6.24 18.30
N ALA A 207 4.67 6.57 17.02
CA ALA A 207 5.41 5.74 16.08
C ALA A 207 6.88 5.59 16.50
N ALA A 208 7.52 6.66 16.99
CA ALA A 208 8.88 6.63 17.51
C ALA A 208 9.00 5.70 18.72
N ILE A 209 8.07 5.77 19.67
CA ILE A 209 7.99 4.84 20.80
C ILE A 209 7.86 3.41 20.27
N GLY A 210 6.92 3.16 19.34
CA GLY A 210 6.71 1.84 18.75
C GLY A 210 7.95 1.29 18.03
N LEU A 211 8.69 2.13 17.31
CA LEU A 211 9.94 1.75 16.64
C LEU A 211 11.03 1.39 17.66
N VAL A 212 11.21 2.22 18.70
CA VAL A 212 12.19 1.97 19.77
C VAL A 212 11.85 0.67 20.50
N THR A 213 10.58 0.48 20.87
CA THR A 213 10.12 -0.74 21.54
C THR A 213 10.30 -1.96 20.65
N SER A 214 9.94 -1.88 19.37
CA SER A 214 10.13 -2.98 18.41
C SER A 214 11.61 -3.31 18.22
N HIS A 215 12.48 -2.31 18.11
CA HIS A 215 13.93 -2.51 18.03
C HIS A 215 14.48 -3.17 19.31
N ALA A 216 14.09 -2.68 20.48
CA ALA A 216 14.55 -3.20 21.78
C ALA A 216 14.08 -4.64 22.07
N ILE A 217 12.94 -5.06 21.52
CA ILE A 217 12.42 -6.43 21.71
C ILE A 217 13.03 -7.38 20.66
N TYR A 218 13.05 -6.98 19.39
CA TYR A 218 13.33 -7.88 18.27
C TYR A 218 14.73 -7.76 17.66
N ALA A 219 15.50 -6.71 17.99
CA ALA A 219 16.82 -6.44 17.42
C ALA A 219 17.88 -6.12 18.48
N ARG A 220 17.82 -6.80 19.64
CA ARG A 220 18.73 -6.58 20.79
C ARG A 220 20.23 -6.67 20.45
N GLY A 221 20.60 -7.46 19.45
CA GLY A 221 21.98 -7.62 18.97
C GLY A 221 22.45 -6.58 17.95
N VAL A 222 21.63 -5.58 17.63
CA VAL A 222 21.93 -4.54 16.64
C VAL A 222 22.05 -3.19 17.34
N GLY A 223 23.29 -2.73 17.47
CA GLY A 223 23.57 -1.39 17.99
C GLY A 223 23.11 -0.29 17.04
N PHE A 224 23.02 0.94 17.54
CA PHE A 224 22.66 2.10 16.73
C PHE A 224 23.55 2.33 15.50
N PRO A 225 24.90 2.20 15.58
CA PRO A 225 25.76 2.34 14.40
C PRO A 225 25.49 1.30 13.32
N ASP A 226 25.24 0.05 13.72
CA ASP A 226 24.89 -1.05 12.82
C ASP A 226 23.55 -0.80 12.12
N LEU A 227 22.55 -0.33 12.86
CA LEU A 227 21.27 0.07 12.31
C LEU A 227 21.43 1.22 11.31
N TRP A 228 22.17 2.26 11.68
CA TRP A 228 22.42 3.40 10.81
C TRP A 228 23.13 3.00 9.52
N ASN A 229 24.13 2.10 9.62
CA ASN A 229 24.81 1.56 8.46
C ASN A 229 23.85 0.77 7.56
N ALA A 230 22.99 -0.06 8.14
CA ALA A 230 21.99 -0.81 7.40
C ALA A 230 20.96 0.11 6.70
N LEU A 231 20.58 1.23 7.33
CA LEU A 231 19.67 2.21 6.73
C LEU A 231 20.25 2.92 5.51
N LYS A 232 21.57 3.11 5.45
CA LYS A 232 22.24 3.64 4.26
C LYS A 232 22.04 2.76 3.03
N GLY A 233 21.71 1.48 3.21
CA GLY A 233 21.33 0.58 2.11
C GLY A 233 20.12 1.08 1.30
N PHE A 234 19.25 1.93 1.88
CA PHE A 234 18.13 2.54 1.17
C PHE A 234 18.47 3.85 0.45
N ALA A 235 19.69 4.38 0.60
CA ALA A 235 20.13 5.62 -0.04
C ALA A 235 19.87 5.67 -1.56
N PRO A 236 20.09 4.59 -2.34
CA PRO A 236 19.79 4.60 -3.77
C PRO A 236 18.31 4.76 -4.11
N ILE A 237 17.41 4.40 -3.19
CA ILE A 237 15.94 4.37 -3.41
C ILE A 237 15.28 5.68 -2.97
N LEU A 238 15.89 6.37 -2.01
CA LEU A 238 15.38 7.61 -1.41
C LEU A 238 14.99 8.69 -2.45
N PRO A 239 15.78 8.97 -3.51
CA PRO A 239 15.41 9.97 -4.51
C PRO A 239 14.08 9.66 -5.22
N ALA A 240 13.87 8.40 -5.61
CA ALA A 240 12.64 7.97 -6.28
C ALA A 240 11.43 8.04 -5.34
N VAL A 241 11.61 7.66 -4.07
CA VAL A 241 10.56 7.77 -3.05
C VAL A 241 10.22 9.22 -2.75
N ALA A 242 11.22 10.11 -2.66
CA ALA A 242 11.02 11.54 -2.46
C ALA A 242 10.30 12.17 -3.64
N LEU A 243 10.69 11.84 -4.88
CA LEU A 243 9.99 12.29 -6.09
C LEU A 243 8.53 11.84 -6.08
N CYS A 244 8.28 10.57 -5.73
CA CYS A 244 6.92 10.04 -5.59
C CYS A 244 6.11 10.82 -4.54
N ALA A 245 6.68 11.07 -3.35
CA ALA A 245 6.03 11.85 -2.31
C ALA A 245 5.68 13.28 -2.77
N LEU A 246 6.62 13.94 -3.46
CA LEU A 246 6.41 15.29 -4.01
C LEU A 246 5.30 15.30 -5.06
N MET A 247 5.27 14.31 -5.96
CA MET A 247 4.21 14.19 -6.95
C MET A 247 2.84 13.93 -6.33
N ILE A 248 2.76 13.06 -5.32
CA ILE A 248 1.51 12.79 -4.60
C ILE A 248 1.04 14.05 -3.87
N ALA A 249 1.94 14.77 -3.20
CA ALA A 249 1.63 16.02 -2.52
C ALA A 249 1.19 17.10 -3.51
N ALA A 250 1.86 17.24 -4.66
CA ALA A 250 1.50 18.18 -5.71
C ALA A 250 0.13 17.86 -6.31
N LEU A 251 -0.15 16.60 -6.64
CA LEU A 251 -1.45 16.17 -7.17
C LEU A 251 -2.57 16.35 -6.15
N SER A 252 -2.32 16.04 -4.87
CA SER A 252 -3.29 16.24 -3.80
C SER A 252 -3.58 17.73 -3.58
N GLY A 253 -2.54 18.58 -3.57
CA GLY A 253 -2.65 20.01 -3.31
C GLY A 253 -3.19 20.83 -4.48
N LEU A 254 -2.73 20.56 -5.70
CA LEU A 254 -3.08 21.32 -6.90
C LEU A 254 -4.37 20.82 -7.57
N ALA A 255 -4.58 19.50 -7.62
CA ALA A 255 -5.73 18.89 -8.29
C ALA A 255 -6.84 18.44 -7.31
N GLY A 256 -6.65 18.63 -6.00
CA GLY A 256 -7.63 18.24 -4.97
C GLY A 256 -7.88 16.73 -4.90
N LEU A 257 -6.96 15.91 -5.43
CA LEU A 257 -7.12 14.46 -5.44
C LEU A 257 -6.94 13.92 -4.02
N GLY A 258 -7.82 13.00 -3.61
CA GLY A 258 -7.59 12.22 -2.40
C GLY A 258 -6.27 11.46 -2.50
N THR A 259 -5.55 11.29 -1.39
CA THR A 259 -4.17 10.78 -1.41
C THR A 259 -3.99 9.45 -2.14
N LEU A 260 -4.96 8.54 -1.98
CA LEU A 260 -4.97 7.25 -2.68
C LEU A 260 -5.05 7.41 -4.21
N LYS A 261 -5.89 8.34 -4.69
CA LYS A 261 -6.03 8.68 -6.12
C LYS A 261 -4.77 9.33 -6.66
N ALA A 262 -4.17 10.25 -5.90
CA ALA A 262 -2.90 10.89 -6.25
C ALA A 262 -1.77 9.85 -6.38
N LEU A 263 -1.70 8.86 -5.49
CA LEU A 263 -0.75 7.75 -5.60
C LEU A 263 -0.98 6.90 -6.85
N ILE A 264 -2.23 6.51 -7.13
CA ILE A 264 -2.60 5.75 -8.33
C ILE A 264 -2.20 6.50 -9.61
N ALA A 265 -2.39 7.82 -9.66
CA ALA A 265 -1.97 8.65 -10.79
C ALA A 265 -0.44 8.78 -10.92
N THR A 266 0.27 8.81 -9.79
CA THR A 266 1.73 9.03 -9.77
C THR A 266 2.50 7.83 -10.33
N VAL A 267 2.11 6.60 -9.98
CA VAL A 267 2.87 5.40 -10.35
C VAL A 267 3.06 5.22 -11.88
N PRO A 268 2.02 5.34 -12.74
CA PRO A 268 2.19 5.29 -14.19
C PRO A 268 3.09 6.40 -14.74
N ILE A 269 3.00 7.61 -14.19
CA ILE A 269 3.83 8.73 -14.64
C ILE A 269 5.30 8.45 -14.33
N LEU A 270 5.61 8.01 -13.11
CA LEU A 270 6.96 7.58 -12.76
C LEU A 270 7.44 6.45 -13.66
N ALA A 271 6.57 5.48 -13.98
CA ALA A 271 6.90 4.39 -14.90
C ALA A 271 7.28 4.85 -16.31
N LEU A 272 6.72 5.96 -16.79
CA LEU A 272 7.03 6.50 -18.11
C LEU A 272 8.28 7.38 -18.11
N LEU A 273 8.57 8.05 -17.00
CA LEU A 273 9.72 8.96 -16.87
C LEU A 273 11.04 8.23 -16.60
N THR A 274 11.00 6.95 -16.25
CA THR A 274 12.16 6.18 -15.78
C THR A 274 12.24 4.82 -16.46
#